data_AF-A0A6H5IM69-F1
#
_entry.id   AF-A0A6H5IM69-F1
#
_cell.length_a   1.000
_cell.length_b   1.000
_cell.length_c   1.000
_cell.angle_alpha   90.00
_cell.angle_beta   90.00
_cell.angle_gamma   90.00
#
_symmetry.space_group_name_H-M   'P 1'
#
loop_
_entity.id
_entity.type
_entity.pdbx_description
1 polymer ?
#
loop_
_entity_poly.entity_id
_entity_poly.type
_entity_poly.pdbx_seq_one_letter_code
_entity_poly.pdbx_strand_id
1 'polypeptide(L)'
;MAQYLPYGGFEWDDAKDYRTLPEDSEYGYILEVDLEYPESLHDSHKDLPLCPEHACPPGSKQRKLLTTLNAKHKYVIHYRSLQQAIRLGVQVTKVHRALKFKQGPWLKPYIDLNTEKRKNGNNDFEKQQYKLCNNAIFGKTMENVRKRIDVKLVSGWDGRYGAEAQISKPNFHSRAIFDENLVAIQLSKTSVTIDKPVYVGFSILDISKTQLYRFHYDFMLDRFGSNCKVLYTDTDSLVYEIRRQNVYEVMKHEDNINEFDTFDYKKDNPFGMPLLQENSKKIGLMKDELCGKNTAAVLRPA
;
A
#
# COMPACT_ATOMS: atom_id res chain seq x y z
N MET A 1 -9.46 1.43 0.09
CA MET A 1 -10.30 1.85 -1.06
C MET A 1 -11.74 2.17 -0.68
N ALA A 2 -12.36 1.45 0.27
CA ALA A 2 -13.71 1.77 0.79
C ALA A 2 -13.78 3.00 1.73
N GLN A 3 -12.69 3.76 1.83
CA GLN A 3 -12.51 4.90 2.75
C GLN A 3 -12.76 6.21 2.00
N TYR A 4 -12.75 7.34 2.71
CA TYR A 4 -12.77 8.66 2.08
C TYR A 4 -11.48 8.87 1.27
N LEU A 5 -11.65 9.16 -0.02
CA LEU A 5 -10.56 9.34 -0.97
C LEU A 5 -10.72 10.65 -1.73
N PRO A 6 -9.62 11.32 -2.11
CA PRO A 6 -9.67 12.54 -2.92
C PRO A 6 -10.39 12.30 -4.25
N TYR A 7 -11.22 13.25 -4.67
CA TYR A 7 -11.85 13.22 -6.00
C TYR A 7 -11.67 14.52 -6.80
N GLY A 8 -11.33 15.65 -6.16
CA GLY A 8 -11.17 16.93 -6.85
C GLY A 8 -11.03 18.11 -5.91
N GLY A 9 -11.21 19.33 -6.43
CA GLY A 9 -11.16 20.57 -5.65
C GLY A 9 -9.79 20.84 -5.02
N PHE A 10 -8.72 20.60 -5.80
CA PHE A 10 -7.35 20.77 -5.31
C PHE A 10 -6.98 22.26 -5.24
N GLU A 11 -6.55 22.70 -4.06
CA GLU A 11 -6.10 24.07 -3.83
C GLU A 11 -4.94 24.10 -2.82
N TRP A 12 -4.09 25.11 -2.92
CA TRP A 12 -3.06 25.36 -1.90
C TRP A 12 -3.70 26.01 -0.69
N ASP A 13 -3.37 25.52 0.50
CA ASP A 13 -3.95 25.97 1.76
C ASP A 13 -2.85 26.00 2.84
N ASP A 14 -3.07 26.79 3.91
CA ASP A 14 -2.15 26.88 5.05
C ASP A 14 -2.23 25.65 5.97
N ALA A 15 -3.23 24.77 5.80
CA ALA A 15 -3.52 23.58 6.57
C ALA A 15 -3.50 23.84 8.08
N LYS A 16 -4.38 24.73 8.57
CA LYS A 16 -4.41 25.10 9.99
C LYS A 16 -4.94 23.99 10.92
N ASP A 17 -5.69 23.05 10.37
CA ASP A 17 -6.50 22.07 11.11
C ASP A 17 -6.13 20.61 10.83
N TYR A 18 -5.07 20.36 10.04
CA TYR A 18 -4.68 19.01 9.61
C TYR A 18 -4.44 18.02 10.77
N ARG A 19 -4.15 18.51 11.99
CA ARG A 19 -3.90 17.68 13.18
C ARG A 19 -5.17 17.09 13.79
N THR A 20 -6.31 17.75 13.62
CA THR A 20 -7.58 17.39 14.25
C THR A 20 -8.69 17.08 13.24
N LEU A 21 -8.38 17.18 11.95
CA LEU A 21 -9.31 16.92 10.86
C LEU A 21 -9.83 15.46 10.90
N PRO A 22 -11.15 15.24 11.01
CA PRO A 22 -11.73 13.90 10.99
C PRO A 22 -11.52 13.17 9.66
N GLU A 23 -11.48 11.85 9.72
CA GLU A 23 -11.23 11.00 8.54
C GLU A 23 -12.35 11.04 7.49
N ASP A 24 -13.55 11.40 7.91
CA ASP A 24 -14.80 11.51 7.13
C ASP A 24 -15.16 12.97 6.79
N SER A 25 -14.24 13.91 7.02
CA SER A 25 -14.40 15.31 6.61
C SER A 25 -14.59 15.45 5.09
N GLU A 26 -15.32 16.48 4.65
CA GLU A 26 -15.51 16.79 3.22
C GLU A 26 -14.18 17.06 2.50
N TYR A 27 -13.16 17.51 3.23
CA TYR A 27 -11.83 17.77 2.71
C TYR A 27 -10.73 17.06 3.48
N GLY A 28 -9.57 16.94 2.83
CA GLY A 28 -8.33 16.41 3.40
C GLY A 28 -7.12 17.14 2.86
N TYR A 29 -5.93 16.78 3.35
CA TYR A 29 -4.66 17.37 2.92
C TYR A 29 -3.61 16.34 2.51
N ILE A 30 -2.81 16.71 1.51
CA ILE A 30 -1.48 16.14 1.25
C ILE A 30 -0.47 17.21 1.67
N LEU A 31 0.43 16.89 2.60
CA LEU A 31 1.39 17.86 3.14
C LEU A 31 2.81 17.49 2.73
N GLU A 32 3.63 18.49 2.44
CA GLU A 32 5.09 18.36 2.38
C GLU A 32 5.68 18.90 3.69
N VAL A 33 6.30 18.03 4.48
CA VAL A 33 6.73 18.33 5.85
C VAL A 33 8.15 17.87 6.13
N ASP A 34 8.81 18.52 7.08
CA ASP A 34 10.00 17.98 7.74
C ASP A 34 9.55 17.26 9.03
N LEU A 35 10.06 16.05 9.21
CA LEU A 35 9.75 15.19 10.35
C LEU A 35 11.02 14.90 11.14
N GLU A 36 10.96 15.10 12.44
CA GLU A 36 11.97 14.64 13.37
C GLU A 36 11.50 13.35 14.05
N TYR A 37 12.42 12.40 14.18
CA TYR A 37 12.20 11.14 14.86
C TYR A 37 12.98 11.17 16.17
N PRO A 38 12.32 11.41 17.33
CA PRO A 38 13.02 11.47 18.60
C PRO A 38 13.71 10.15 18.93
N GLU A 39 14.95 10.21 19.45
CA GLU A 39 15.71 9.03 19.84
C GLU A 39 14.98 8.18 20.89
N SER A 40 14.15 8.80 21.73
CA SER A 40 13.31 8.11 22.72
C SER A 40 12.32 7.11 22.09
N LEU A 41 12.00 7.24 20.80
CA LEU A 41 11.12 6.33 20.08
C LEU A 41 11.87 5.19 19.39
N HIS A 42 13.20 5.23 19.32
CA HIS A 42 13.96 4.28 18.51
C HIS A 42 13.75 2.84 18.97
N ASP A 43 13.77 2.60 20.27
CA ASP A 43 13.58 1.25 20.79
C ASP A 43 12.18 0.69 20.59
N SER A 44 11.15 1.53 20.71
CA SER A 44 9.75 1.12 20.52
C SER A 44 9.36 1.00 19.05
N HIS A 45 10.01 1.74 18.14
CA HIS A 45 9.64 1.80 16.73
C HIS A 45 10.59 1.04 15.80
N LYS A 46 11.71 0.48 16.29
CA LYS A 46 12.74 -0.19 15.47
C LYS A 46 12.22 -1.31 14.57
N ASP A 47 11.17 -1.99 15.00
CA ASP A 47 10.61 -3.14 14.30
C ASP A 47 9.73 -2.72 13.11
N LEU A 48 9.07 -1.55 13.21
CA LEU A 48 8.21 -1.04 12.13
C LEU A 48 8.22 0.50 12.05
N PRO A 49 9.37 1.13 11.66
CA PRO A 49 9.46 2.58 11.58
C PRO A 49 8.40 3.22 10.67
N LEU A 50 7.97 4.41 11.08
CA LEU A 50 6.98 5.23 10.38
C LEU A 50 7.63 6.01 9.22
N CYS A 51 6.80 6.46 8.27
CA CYS A 51 7.21 7.35 7.17
C CYS A 51 8.38 6.81 6.31
N PRO A 52 8.23 5.63 5.67
CA PRO A 52 9.30 5.03 4.88
C PRO A 52 9.62 5.85 3.62
N GLU A 53 10.87 5.85 3.19
CA GLU A 53 11.35 6.67 2.06
C GLU A 53 12.13 5.86 1.03
N HIS A 54 12.11 6.30 -0.23
CA HIS A 54 12.88 5.67 -1.30
C HIS A 54 14.33 6.18 -1.32
N ALA A 55 15.26 5.36 -0.85
CA ALA A 55 16.68 5.68 -0.82
C ALA A 55 17.55 4.45 -1.17
N CYS A 56 18.83 4.68 -1.42
CA CYS A 56 19.80 3.59 -1.57
C CYS A 56 20.29 3.17 -0.17
N PRO A 57 20.12 1.90 0.24
CA PRO A 57 20.69 1.45 1.50
C PRO A 57 22.23 1.48 1.44
N PRO A 58 22.91 1.58 2.61
CA PRO A 58 24.37 1.56 2.67
C PRO A 58 24.95 0.35 1.91
N GLY A 59 25.92 0.59 1.04
CA GLY A 59 26.55 -0.45 0.22
C GLY A 59 25.74 -0.92 -1.00
N SER A 60 24.56 -0.35 -1.28
CA SER A 60 23.73 -0.69 -2.45
C SER A 60 23.64 0.49 -3.43
N LYS A 61 23.63 0.17 -4.73
CA LYS A 61 23.28 1.12 -5.80
C LYS A 61 21.80 1.09 -6.17
N GLN A 62 21.04 0.11 -5.64
CA GLN A 62 19.62 -0.05 -5.92
C GLN A 62 18.80 0.73 -4.90
N ARG A 63 17.92 1.61 -5.41
CA ARG A 63 16.91 2.28 -4.58
C ARG A 63 15.91 1.25 -4.05
N LYS A 64 15.65 1.30 -2.76
CA LYS A 64 14.64 0.49 -2.07
C LYS A 64 13.76 1.41 -1.22
N LEU A 65 12.59 0.91 -0.82
CA LEU A 65 11.81 1.57 0.21
C LEU A 65 12.46 1.23 1.56
N LEU A 66 12.90 2.24 2.31
CA LEU A 66 13.60 2.07 3.57
C LEU A 66 12.72 2.58 4.72
N THR A 67 12.54 1.75 5.74
CA THR A 67 11.95 2.12 7.03
C THR A 67 13.07 2.56 7.97
N THR A 68 13.42 3.84 7.95
CA THR A 68 14.49 4.39 8.78
C THR A 68 13.91 5.21 9.93
N LEU A 69 14.60 5.21 11.07
CA LEU A 69 14.32 6.09 12.21
C LEU A 69 14.98 7.48 12.04
N ASN A 70 15.42 7.82 10.84
CA ASN A 70 16.07 9.12 10.59
C ASN A 70 15.02 10.23 10.48
N ALA A 71 15.45 11.47 10.68
CA ALA A 71 14.67 12.63 10.27
C ALA A 71 14.33 12.55 8.77
N LYS A 72 13.16 13.08 8.39
CA LYS A 72 12.69 13.15 7.01
C LYS A 72 12.60 14.60 6.60
N HIS A 73 13.04 14.91 5.39
CA HIS A 73 13.01 16.27 4.84
C HIS A 73 12.12 16.33 3.60
N LYS A 74 11.24 17.33 3.53
CA LYS A 74 10.25 17.52 2.46
C LYS A 74 9.48 16.24 2.13
N TYR A 75 9.11 15.51 3.17
CA TYR A 75 8.36 14.27 3.06
C TYR A 75 6.91 14.57 2.68
N VAL A 76 6.42 13.94 1.61
CA VAL A 76 5.04 14.09 1.13
C VAL A 76 4.17 13.01 1.75
N ILE A 77 3.14 13.41 2.49
CA ILE A 77 2.32 12.50 3.30
C ILE A 77 0.85 12.89 3.29
N HIS A 78 -0.02 11.88 3.31
CA HIS A 78 -1.46 12.07 3.54
C HIS A 78 -1.75 12.48 4.99
N TYR A 79 -2.69 13.42 5.23
CA TYR A 79 -2.96 13.95 6.57
C TYR A 79 -3.25 12.88 7.63
N ARG A 80 -4.03 11.84 7.30
CA ARG A 80 -4.31 10.71 8.23
C ARG A 80 -3.05 9.98 8.69
N SER A 81 -2.13 9.71 7.77
CA SER A 81 -0.86 9.05 8.09
C SER A 81 0.05 9.97 8.91
N LEU A 82 0.00 11.28 8.64
CA LEU A 82 0.72 12.27 9.44
C LEU A 82 0.16 12.41 10.85
N GLN A 83 -1.16 12.43 11.01
CA GLN A 83 -1.84 12.44 12.31
C GLN A 83 -1.44 11.22 13.14
N GLN A 84 -1.44 10.02 12.53
CA GLN A 84 -1.00 8.81 13.22
C GLN A 84 0.49 8.89 13.61
N ALA A 85 1.36 9.40 12.73
CA ALA A 85 2.77 9.57 13.05
C ALA A 85 2.98 10.51 14.24
N ILE A 86 2.26 11.64 14.28
CA ILE A 86 2.27 12.60 15.39
C ILE A 86 1.76 11.96 16.67
N ARG A 87 0.65 11.22 16.61
CA ARG A 87 0.09 10.50 17.77
C ARG A 87 1.09 9.51 18.37
N LEU A 88 1.89 8.86 17.52
CA LEU A 88 2.96 7.95 17.92
C LEU A 88 4.26 8.67 18.30
N GLY A 89 4.28 10.01 18.33
CA GLY A 89 5.38 10.81 18.86
C GLY A 89 6.36 11.38 17.83
N VAL A 90 6.18 11.11 16.54
CA VAL A 90 6.97 11.75 15.46
C VAL A 90 6.64 13.24 15.43
N GLN A 91 7.67 14.10 15.37
CA GLN A 91 7.48 15.54 15.49
C GLN A 91 7.52 16.20 14.11
N VAL A 92 6.56 17.09 13.84
CA VAL A 92 6.59 17.94 12.65
C VAL A 92 7.38 19.20 12.98
N THR A 93 8.54 19.36 12.37
CA THR A 93 9.40 20.54 12.58
C THR A 93 9.07 21.66 11.60
N LYS A 94 8.57 21.32 10.40
CA LYS A 94 8.18 22.29 9.38
C LYS A 94 7.09 21.76 8.46
N VAL A 95 6.14 22.63 8.09
CA VAL A 95 5.23 22.42 6.97
C VAL A 95 5.67 23.34 5.83
N HIS A 96 6.05 22.78 4.69
CA HIS A 96 6.50 23.57 3.52
C HIS A 96 5.32 24.01 2.66
N ARG A 97 4.34 23.13 2.48
CA ARG A 97 3.13 23.37 1.69
C ARG A 97 2.08 22.29 2.00
N ALA A 98 0.82 22.65 1.86
CA ALA A 98 -0.29 21.72 1.94
C ALA A 98 -1.22 21.88 0.73
N LEU A 99 -1.57 20.74 0.15
CA LEU A 99 -2.55 20.63 -0.92
C LEU A 99 -3.85 20.11 -0.33
N LYS A 100 -4.85 20.98 -0.23
CA LYS A 100 -6.20 20.64 0.20
C LYS A 100 -6.95 20.01 -0.96
N PHE A 101 -7.83 19.06 -0.67
CA PHE A 101 -8.67 18.40 -1.65
C PHE A 101 -10.03 18.05 -1.07
N LYS A 102 -11.04 17.91 -1.92
CA LYS A 102 -12.31 17.29 -1.55
C LYS A 102 -12.20 15.78 -1.57
N GLN A 103 -12.77 15.12 -0.57
CA GLN A 103 -12.77 13.67 -0.43
C GLN A 103 -14.16 13.12 -0.10
N GLY A 104 -14.36 11.84 -0.38
CA GLY A 104 -15.58 11.12 -0.07
C GLY A 104 -15.41 9.63 -0.30
N PRO A 105 -16.35 8.79 0.17
CA PRO A 105 -16.28 7.35 0.00
C PRO A 105 -16.79 6.92 -1.39
N TRP A 106 -16.45 7.66 -2.44
CA TRP A 106 -17.01 7.49 -3.79
C TRP A 106 -16.67 6.13 -4.42
N LEU A 107 -15.58 5.49 -4.01
CA LEU A 107 -15.19 4.16 -4.48
C LEU A 107 -15.83 3.03 -3.66
N LYS A 108 -16.38 3.34 -2.47
CA LYS A 108 -16.95 2.35 -1.54
C LYS A 108 -18.02 1.46 -2.18
N PRO A 109 -19.03 1.97 -2.91
CA PRO A 109 -20.07 1.12 -3.50
C PRO A 109 -19.51 0.04 -4.44
N TYR A 110 -18.47 0.38 -5.21
CA TYR A 110 -17.79 -0.57 -6.09
C TYR A 110 -17.02 -1.65 -5.31
N ILE A 111 -16.30 -1.24 -4.26
CA ILE A 111 -15.55 -2.17 -3.42
C ILE A 111 -16.48 -3.11 -2.66
N ASP A 112 -17.58 -2.60 -2.11
CA ASP A 112 -18.59 -3.38 -1.40
C ASP A 112 -19.20 -4.44 -2.35
N LEU A 113 -19.64 -4.02 -3.54
CA LEU A 113 -20.19 -4.93 -4.55
C LEU A 113 -19.21 -6.07 -4.89
N ASN A 114 -17.95 -5.74 -5.16
CA ASN A 114 -16.96 -6.77 -5.47
C ASN A 114 -16.62 -7.66 -4.27
N THR A 115 -16.67 -7.12 -3.05
CA THR A 115 -16.44 -7.89 -1.81
C THR A 115 -17.57 -8.88 -1.58
N GLU A 116 -18.82 -8.46 -1.75
CA GLU A 116 -19.99 -9.34 -1.68
C GLU A 116 -19.93 -10.44 -2.74
N LYS A 117 -19.66 -10.08 -4.00
CA LYS A 117 -19.49 -11.05 -5.08
C LYS A 117 -18.34 -12.01 -4.83
N ARG A 118 -17.23 -11.53 -4.26
CA ARG A 118 -16.09 -12.37 -3.84
C ARG A 118 -16.43 -13.28 -2.67
N LYS A 119 -17.32 -12.88 -1.76
CA LYS A 119 -17.80 -13.71 -0.65
C LYS A 119 -18.69 -14.84 -1.17
N ASN A 120 -19.56 -14.55 -2.13
CA ASN A 120 -20.53 -15.49 -2.71
C ASN A 120 -19.99 -16.33 -3.88
N GLY A 121 -18.74 -16.12 -4.32
CA GLY A 121 -18.15 -16.88 -5.41
C GLY A 121 -18.04 -18.37 -5.09
N ASN A 122 -18.47 -19.21 -6.02
CA ASN A 122 -18.57 -20.66 -5.81
C ASN A 122 -17.26 -21.41 -6.03
N ASN A 123 -16.33 -20.80 -6.77
CA ASN A 123 -15.04 -21.35 -7.11
C ASN A 123 -13.92 -20.30 -6.94
N ASP A 124 -12.68 -20.77 -6.95
CA ASP A 124 -11.53 -19.89 -6.75
C ASP A 124 -11.35 -18.89 -7.89
N PHE A 125 -11.70 -19.26 -9.12
CA PHE A 125 -11.62 -18.37 -10.28
C PHE A 125 -12.46 -17.10 -10.08
N GLU A 126 -13.75 -17.25 -9.75
CA GLU A 126 -14.67 -16.14 -9.49
C GLU A 126 -14.17 -15.26 -8.33
N LYS A 127 -13.71 -15.88 -7.24
CA LYS A 127 -13.15 -15.16 -6.09
C LYS A 127 -11.92 -14.34 -6.48
N GLN A 128 -11.04 -14.89 -7.32
CA GLN A 128 -9.85 -14.18 -7.82
C GLN A 128 -10.21 -13.07 -8.80
N GLN A 129 -11.24 -13.23 -9.63
CA GLN A 129 -11.70 -12.20 -10.56
C GLN A 129 -12.13 -10.93 -9.80
N TYR A 130 -12.99 -11.05 -8.80
CA TYR A 130 -13.43 -9.87 -8.02
C TYR A 130 -12.31 -9.25 -7.19
N LYS A 131 -11.35 -10.06 -6.71
CA LYS A 131 -10.12 -9.56 -6.09
C LYS A 131 -9.30 -8.74 -7.08
N LEU A 132 -9.13 -9.24 -8.31
CA LEU A 132 -8.40 -8.55 -9.37
C LEU A 132 -9.08 -7.25 -9.77
N CYS A 133 -10.41 -7.22 -9.88
CA CYS A 133 -11.17 -6.00 -10.16
C CYS A 133 -10.86 -4.87 -9.17
N ASN A 134 -10.81 -5.19 -7.88
CA ASN A 134 -10.42 -4.22 -6.84
C ASN A 134 -8.95 -3.77 -7.02
N ASN A 135 -8.02 -4.72 -7.14
CA ASN A 135 -6.58 -4.43 -7.25
C ASN A 135 -6.22 -3.66 -8.54
N ALA A 136 -6.96 -3.89 -9.63
CA ALA A 136 -6.75 -3.26 -10.92
C ALA A 136 -6.99 -1.75 -10.86
N ILE A 137 -7.97 -1.28 -10.08
CA ILE A 137 -8.22 0.15 -9.89
C ILE A 137 -6.99 0.82 -9.29
N PHE A 138 -6.48 0.25 -8.20
CA PHE A 138 -5.28 0.74 -7.56
C PHE A 138 -4.09 0.79 -8.53
N GLY A 139 -3.80 -0.33 -9.22
CA GLY A 139 -2.73 -0.39 -10.20
C GLY A 139 -2.88 0.62 -11.34
N LYS A 140 -4.12 0.86 -11.78
CA LYS A 140 -4.41 1.84 -12.82
C LYS A 140 -4.20 3.27 -12.36
N THR A 141 -4.54 3.61 -11.11
CA THR A 141 -4.32 4.96 -10.56
C THR A 141 -2.84 5.29 -10.42
N MET A 142 -1.99 4.28 -10.16
CA MET A 142 -0.54 4.43 -10.00
C MET A 142 0.25 4.23 -11.30
N GLU A 143 -0.43 4.09 -12.44
CA GLU A 143 0.23 3.83 -13.72
C GLU A 143 1.15 4.99 -14.13
N ASN A 144 2.44 4.70 -14.30
CA ASN A 144 3.41 5.68 -14.78
C ASN A 144 3.41 5.77 -16.31
N VAL A 145 2.56 6.65 -16.84
CA VAL A 145 2.43 6.89 -18.28
C VAL A 145 3.72 7.37 -18.96
N ARG A 146 4.69 7.92 -18.21
CA ARG A 146 6.00 8.35 -18.75
C ARG A 146 6.91 7.18 -19.13
N LYS A 147 6.67 5.99 -18.57
CA LYS A 147 7.42 4.77 -18.92
C LYS A 147 6.86 4.05 -20.15
N ARG A 148 5.75 4.52 -20.73
CA ARG A 148 5.18 3.93 -21.94
C ARG A 148 6.12 4.18 -23.13
N ILE A 149 6.26 3.16 -23.97
CA ILE A 149 7.03 3.20 -25.20
C ILE A 149 6.13 2.83 -26.38
N ASP A 150 6.45 3.33 -27.56
CA ASP A 150 5.88 2.84 -28.80
C ASP A 150 6.73 1.68 -29.32
N VAL A 151 6.09 0.55 -29.58
CA VAL A 151 6.75 -0.61 -30.20
C VAL A 151 6.26 -0.74 -31.64
N LYS A 152 7.20 -0.78 -32.58
CA LYS A 152 6.95 -1.03 -33.99
C LYS A 152 7.60 -2.35 -34.39
N LEU A 153 6.80 -3.28 -34.89
CA LEU A 153 7.28 -4.52 -35.49
C LEU A 153 7.54 -4.24 -36.97
N VAL A 154 8.75 -4.55 -37.44
CA VAL A 154 9.19 -4.25 -38.80
C VAL A 154 9.84 -5.49 -39.41
N SER A 155 9.54 -5.76 -40.68
CA SER A 155 10.00 -6.96 -41.38
C SER A 155 10.94 -6.71 -42.56
N GLY A 156 11.39 -5.47 -42.74
CA GLY A 156 12.32 -5.09 -43.79
C GLY A 156 13.22 -3.96 -43.34
N TRP A 157 14.44 -3.92 -43.88
CA TRP A 157 15.41 -2.87 -43.56
C TRP A 157 15.01 -1.52 -44.16
N ASP A 158 14.76 -1.51 -45.48
CA ASP A 158 14.57 -0.31 -46.27
C ASP A 158 13.13 0.23 -46.25
N GLY A 159 13.01 1.48 -46.71
CA GLY A 159 11.73 2.14 -46.96
C GLY A 159 11.22 2.98 -45.78
N ARG A 160 10.18 3.78 -46.03
CA ARG A 160 9.65 4.75 -45.06
C ARG A 160 9.22 4.13 -43.73
N TYR A 161 8.80 2.86 -43.75
CA TYR A 161 8.39 2.10 -42.58
C TYR A 161 9.40 1.00 -42.19
N GLY A 162 10.53 0.92 -42.89
CA GLY A 162 11.62 -0.01 -42.63
C GLY A 162 12.36 0.29 -41.33
N ALA A 163 13.20 -0.67 -40.91
CA ALA A 163 13.93 -0.60 -39.65
C ALA A 163 14.87 0.61 -39.62
N GLU A 164 15.55 0.91 -40.74
CA GLU A 164 16.44 2.08 -40.87
C GLU A 164 15.70 3.39 -40.56
N ALA A 165 14.52 3.58 -41.14
CA ALA A 165 13.72 4.78 -40.94
C ALA A 165 13.20 4.91 -39.50
N GLN A 166 12.90 3.81 -38.80
CA GLN A 166 12.50 3.86 -37.40
C GLN A 166 13.67 4.13 -36.46
N ILE A 167 14.84 3.51 -36.70
CA ILE A 167 16.05 3.68 -35.89
C ILE A 167 16.59 5.11 -36.01
N SER A 168 16.44 5.72 -37.20
CA SER A 168 16.89 7.10 -37.46
C SER A 168 16.05 8.16 -36.75
N LYS A 169 14.93 7.80 -36.10
CA LYS A 169 14.10 8.77 -35.38
C LYS A 169 14.79 9.26 -34.12
N PRO A 170 14.68 10.55 -33.77
CA PRO A 170 15.33 11.12 -32.58
C PRO A 170 14.80 10.53 -31.26
N ASN A 171 13.62 9.92 -31.28
CA ASN A 171 13.03 9.23 -30.14
C ASN A 171 13.29 7.72 -30.15
N PHE A 172 14.24 7.23 -30.94
CA PHE A 172 14.66 5.83 -30.87
C PHE A 172 15.22 5.51 -29.48
N HIS A 173 14.74 4.41 -28.89
CA HIS A 173 15.16 3.97 -27.57
C HIS A 173 16.02 2.70 -27.65
N SER A 174 15.49 1.65 -28.28
CA SER A 174 16.16 0.36 -28.36
C SER A 174 15.56 -0.51 -29.47
N ARG A 175 16.18 -1.67 -29.73
CA ARG A 175 15.65 -2.69 -30.63
C ARG A 175 15.80 -4.09 -30.05
N ALA A 176 14.88 -4.97 -30.39
CA ALA A 176 14.97 -6.41 -30.16
C ALA A 176 14.75 -7.14 -31.48
N ILE A 177 15.72 -7.97 -31.88
CA ILE A 177 15.64 -8.79 -33.10
C ILE A 177 15.01 -10.13 -32.70
N PHE A 178 13.92 -10.51 -33.36
CA PHE A 178 13.28 -11.80 -33.13
C PHE A 178 13.79 -12.85 -34.11
N ASP A 179 13.92 -12.48 -35.39
CA ASP A 179 14.51 -13.30 -36.44
C ASP A 179 15.07 -12.43 -37.59
N GLU A 180 15.54 -13.07 -38.66
CA GLU A 180 16.14 -12.42 -39.83
C GLU A 180 15.21 -11.43 -40.54
N ASN A 181 13.89 -11.62 -40.41
CA ASN A 181 12.85 -10.84 -41.08
C ASN A 181 11.91 -10.15 -40.08
N LEU A 182 12.27 -10.05 -38.80
CA LEU A 182 11.42 -9.42 -37.79
C LEU A 182 12.22 -8.76 -36.67
N VAL A 183 12.04 -7.44 -36.55
CA VAL A 183 12.62 -6.63 -35.48
C VAL A 183 11.54 -5.80 -34.79
N ALA A 184 11.58 -5.75 -33.45
CA ALA A 184 10.88 -4.76 -32.66
C ALA A 184 11.76 -3.52 -32.45
N ILE A 185 11.28 -2.37 -32.92
CA ILE A 185 11.88 -1.07 -32.64
C ILE A 185 11.07 -0.40 -31.52
N GLN A 186 11.76 -0.06 -30.43
CA GLN A 186 11.18 0.67 -29.31
C GLN A 186 11.50 2.16 -29.47
N LEU A 187 10.47 2.99 -29.42
CA LEU A 187 10.56 4.44 -29.50
C LEU A 187 10.02 5.04 -28.20
N SER A 188 10.72 6.03 -27.64
CA SER A 188 10.22 6.85 -26.55
C SER A 188 9.04 7.71 -27.02
N LYS A 189 8.07 7.95 -26.13
CA LYS A 189 6.96 8.87 -26.41
C LYS A 189 7.47 10.32 -26.52
N THR A 190 7.13 11.00 -27.60
CA THR A 190 7.46 12.44 -27.80
C THR A 190 6.51 13.38 -27.07
N SER A 191 5.30 12.91 -26.77
CA SER A 191 4.31 13.62 -25.95
C SER A 191 3.64 12.62 -25.01
N VAL A 192 3.39 13.06 -23.78
CA VAL A 192 2.78 12.25 -22.72
C VAL A 192 1.66 13.03 -22.07
N THR A 193 0.43 12.52 -22.17
CA THR A 193 -0.72 13.05 -21.43
C THR A 193 -0.76 12.45 -20.03
N ILE A 194 -0.77 13.29 -19.00
CA ILE A 194 -0.94 12.85 -17.60
C ILE A 194 -2.42 12.76 -17.30
N ASP A 195 -2.99 11.57 -17.50
CA ASP A 195 -4.43 11.27 -17.39
C ASP A 195 -4.74 10.22 -16.31
N LYS A 196 -3.79 9.95 -15.42
CA LYS A 196 -3.94 8.98 -14.32
C LYS A 196 -4.09 9.71 -12.99
N PRO A 197 -5.11 9.36 -12.18
CA PRO A 197 -5.37 10.02 -10.91
C PRO A 197 -4.40 9.49 -9.83
N VAL A 198 -3.12 9.80 -9.95
CA VAL A 198 -2.05 9.32 -9.06
C VAL A 198 -2.31 9.69 -7.59
N TYR A 199 -2.97 10.82 -7.35
CA TYR A 199 -3.37 11.25 -6.01
C TYR A 199 -4.30 10.25 -5.29
N VAL A 200 -5.13 9.50 -6.04
CA VAL A 200 -5.98 8.44 -5.49
C VAL A 200 -5.12 7.27 -5.04
N GLY A 201 -4.22 6.80 -5.91
CA GLY A 201 -3.31 5.69 -5.59
C GLY A 201 -2.39 6.02 -4.42
N PHE A 202 -1.83 7.23 -4.40
CA PHE A 202 -1.07 7.77 -3.27
C PHE A 202 -1.86 7.68 -1.96
N SER A 203 -3.10 8.20 -1.95
CA SER A 203 -3.94 8.22 -0.75
C SER A 203 -4.32 6.81 -0.29
N ILE A 204 -4.62 5.90 -1.23
CA ILE A 204 -4.90 4.49 -0.90
C ILE A 204 -3.71 3.86 -0.19
N LEU A 205 -2.48 4.04 -0.68
CA LEU A 205 -1.27 3.47 -0.07
C LEU A 205 -1.00 4.05 1.32
N ASP A 206 -1.13 5.36 1.48
CA ASP A 206 -0.84 6.01 2.75
C ASP A 206 -1.88 5.65 3.81
N ILE A 207 -3.16 5.62 3.43
CA ILE A 207 -4.25 5.18 4.32
C ILE A 207 -4.12 3.68 4.63
N SER A 208 -3.70 2.82 3.69
CA SER A 208 -3.54 1.39 3.99
C SER A 208 -2.45 1.13 5.03
N LYS A 209 -1.35 1.90 5.00
CA LYS A 209 -0.30 1.80 6.02
C LYS A 209 -0.82 2.12 7.42
N THR A 210 -1.82 2.99 7.56
CA THR A 210 -2.33 3.33 8.90
C THR A 210 -2.98 2.15 9.60
N GLN A 211 -3.60 1.23 8.85
CA GLN A 211 -4.13 -0.01 9.39
C GLN A 211 -3.03 -0.94 9.90
N LEU A 212 -1.94 -1.05 9.14
CA LEU A 212 -0.77 -1.84 9.51
C LEU A 212 -0.13 -1.32 10.81
N TYR A 213 0.07 0.01 10.86
CA TYR A 213 0.63 0.67 12.04
C TYR A 213 -0.33 0.62 13.23
N ARG A 214 -1.64 0.79 13.04
CA ARG A 214 -2.64 0.62 14.12
C ARG A 214 -2.53 -0.77 14.71
N PHE A 215 -2.50 -1.81 13.87
CA PHE A 215 -2.41 -3.17 14.34
C PHE A 215 -1.11 -3.44 15.10
N HIS A 216 0.03 -2.92 14.62
CA HIS A 216 1.29 -3.09 15.32
C HIS A 216 1.36 -2.30 16.65
N TYR A 217 1.17 -0.98 16.58
CA TYR A 217 1.39 -0.08 17.71
C TYR A 217 0.25 -0.09 18.71
N ASP A 218 -1.00 -0.13 18.26
CA ASP A 218 -2.17 0.01 19.14
C ASP A 218 -2.67 -1.36 19.63
N PHE A 219 -2.45 -2.46 18.90
CA PHE A 219 -2.91 -3.80 19.29
C PHE A 219 -1.77 -4.72 19.74
N MET A 220 -0.76 -4.96 18.88
CA MET A 220 0.28 -5.96 19.15
C MET A 220 1.21 -5.54 20.29
N LEU A 221 1.68 -4.29 20.29
CA LEU A 221 2.54 -3.78 21.37
C LEU A 221 1.78 -3.64 22.70
N ASP A 222 0.50 -3.32 22.67
CA ASP A 222 -0.33 -3.22 23.89
C ASP A 222 -0.53 -4.58 24.57
N ARG A 223 -0.74 -5.66 23.79
CA ARG A 223 -0.98 -7.01 24.31
C ARG A 223 0.31 -7.77 24.64
N PHE A 224 1.32 -7.66 23.79
CA PHE A 224 2.52 -8.48 23.88
C PHE A 224 3.75 -7.70 24.36
N GLY A 225 3.77 -6.37 24.24
CA GLY A 225 4.90 -5.52 24.60
C GLY A 225 6.21 -6.01 23.97
N SER A 226 7.27 -6.09 24.77
CA SER A 226 8.58 -6.59 24.34
C SER A 226 8.62 -8.08 23.97
N ASN A 227 7.51 -8.82 24.12
CA ASN A 227 7.43 -10.23 23.76
C ASN A 227 7.01 -10.45 22.31
N CYS A 228 6.62 -9.41 21.56
CA CYS A 228 6.45 -9.51 20.12
C CYS A 228 7.56 -8.75 19.38
N LYS A 229 7.97 -9.28 18.24
CA LYS A 229 8.96 -8.66 17.35
C LYS A 229 8.52 -8.84 15.90
N VAL A 230 8.55 -7.77 15.11
CA VAL A 230 8.34 -7.87 13.66
C VAL A 230 9.63 -8.39 13.02
N LEU A 231 9.54 -9.55 12.34
CA LEU A 231 10.66 -10.15 11.63
C LEU A 231 10.72 -9.72 10.17
N TYR A 232 9.55 -9.52 9.57
CA TYR A 232 9.42 -9.25 8.15
C TYR A 232 8.10 -8.55 7.85
N THR A 233 8.10 -7.76 6.78
CA THR A 233 6.88 -7.16 6.22
C THR A 233 6.90 -7.27 4.70
N ASP A 234 5.75 -7.60 4.12
CA ASP A 234 5.51 -7.51 2.69
C ASP A 234 4.15 -6.88 2.43
N THR A 235 4.20 -5.64 1.93
CA THR A 235 3.07 -4.81 1.50
C THR A 235 2.00 -4.57 2.57
N ASP A 236 1.22 -5.59 2.88
CA ASP A 236 0.14 -5.58 3.85
C ASP A 236 0.34 -6.65 4.94
N SER A 237 1.36 -7.51 4.88
CA SER A 237 1.62 -8.56 5.86
C SER A 237 2.72 -8.22 6.86
N LEU A 238 2.58 -8.75 8.07
CA LEU A 238 3.57 -8.73 9.14
C LEU A 238 3.83 -10.15 9.62
N VAL A 239 5.11 -10.50 9.71
CA VAL A 239 5.56 -11.76 10.30
C VAL A 239 6.08 -11.47 11.69
N TYR A 240 5.47 -12.08 12.70
CA TYR A 240 5.83 -11.88 14.08
C TYR A 240 6.57 -13.08 14.68
N GLU A 241 7.60 -12.76 15.46
CA GLU A 241 8.06 -13.64 16.54
C GLU A 241 7.30 -13.25 17.81
N ILE A 242 6.60 -14.20 18.43
CA ILE A 242 5.90 -13.99 19.69
C ILE A 242 6.48 -14.95 20.73
N ARG A 243 6.86 -14.42 21.89
CA ARG A 243 7.51 -15.16 22.97
C ARG A 243 6.59 -15.22 24.18
N ARG A 244 6.74 -16.28 24.99
CA ARG A 244 6.15 -16.41 26.34
C ARG A 244 4.62 -16.37 26.43
N GLN A 245 3.90 -16.19 25.33
CA GLN A 245 2.44 -16.18 25.26
C GLN A 245 1.97 -16.96 24.03
N ASN A 246 0.83 -17.64 24.16
CA ASN A 246 0.18 -18.28 23.02
C ASN A 246 -0.69 -17.25 22.29
N VAL A 247 -0.26 -16.88 21.08
CA VAL A 247 -0.97 -15.90 20.24
C VAL A 247 -2.42 -16.31 19.99
N TYR A 248 -2.70 -17.60 19.82
CA TYR A 248 -4.04 -18.09 19.52
C TYR A 248 -4.99 -17.93 20.72
N GLU A 249 -4.50 -18.05 21.95
CA GLU A 249 -5.32 -17.75 23.14
C GLU A 249 -5.68 -16.27 23.22
N VAL A 250 -4.72 -15.39 22.91
CA VAL A 250 -4.97 -13.94 22.87
C VAL A 250 -5.95 -13.60 21.75
N MET A 251 -5.81 -14.20 20.56
CA MET A 251 -6.72 -13.99 19.44
C MET A 251 -8.15 -14.45 19.76
N LYS A 252 -8.32 -15.56 20.48
CA LYS A 252 -9.63 -16.12 20.86
C LYS A 252 -10.37 -15.31 21.92
N HIS A 253 -9.67 -14.45 22.65
CA HIS A 253 -10.30 -13.63 23.70
C HIS A 253 -11.43 -12.78 23.11
N GLU A 254 -12.53 -12.64 23.84
CA GLU A 254 -13.75 -11.95 23.38
C GLU A 254 -13.48 -10.50 22.93
N ASP A 255 -12.56 -9.81 23.61
CA ASP A 255 -12.13 -8.45 23.26
C ASP A 255 -11.30 -8.35 21.98
N ASN A 256 -10.69 -9.45 21.52
CA ASN A 256 -9.70 -9.43 20.44
C ASN A 256 -10.20 -10.13 19.18
N ILE A 257 -11.12 -11.09 19.28
CA ILE A 257 -11.53 -11.94 18.15
C ILE A 257 -12.12 -11.13 16.98
N ASN A 258 -12.72 -9.97 17.28
CA ASN A 258 -13.28 -9.05 16.30
C ASN A 258 -12.22 -8.28 15.49
N GLU A 259 -10.94 -8.38 15.85
CA GLU A 259 -9.81 -7.86 15.08
C GLU A 259 -9.32 -8.87 14.03
N PHE A 260 -9.87 -10.10 14.01
CA PHE A 260 -9.39 -11.18 13.17
C PHE A 260 -10.45 -11.80 12.25
N ASP A 261 -10.06 -12.08 11.00
CA ASP A 261 -10.76 -13.00 10.11
C ASP A 261 -10.23 -14.42 10.34
N THR A 262 -11.05 -15.23 11.00
CA THR A 262 -10.74 -16.61 11.36
C THR A 262 -11.53 -17.63 10.55
N PHE A 263 -12.29 -17.20 9.53
CA PHE A 263 -13.18 -18.09 8.78
C PHE A 263 -12.44 -19.15 7.96
N ASP A 264 -11.21 -18.84 7.51
CA ASP A 264 -10.39 -19.74 6.69
C ASP A 264 -9.71 -20.87 7.52
N TYR A 265 -9.92 -20.93 8.83
CA TYR A 265 -9.46 -22.07 9.65
C TYR A 265 -10.26 -23.33 9.33
N LYS A 266 -9.69 -24.50 9.66
CA LYS A 266 -10.43 -25.76 9.61
C LYS A 266 -11.32 -25.91 10.86
N LYS A 267 -12.43 -26.64 10.75
CA LYS A 267 -13.33 -26.95 11.89
C LYS A 267 -12.63 -27.68 13.02
N ASP A 268 -11.68 -28.54 12.67
CA ASP A 268 -10.84 -29.34 13.57
C ASP A 268 -9.45 -28.72 13.78
N ASN A 269 -9.32 -27.40 13.66
CA ASN A 269 -8.02 -26.75 13.83
C ASN A 269 -7.46 -26.98 15.25
N PRO A 270 -6.15 -27.25 15.39
CA PRO A 270 -5.55 -27.68 16.66
C PRO A 270 -5.53 -26.59 17.74
N PHE A 271 -5.86 -25.34 17.39
CA PHE A 271 -5.89 -24.20 18.31
C PHE A 271 -7.31 -23.88 18.82
N GLY A 272 -8.33 -24.58 18.32
CA GLY A 272 -9.73 -24.33 18.68
C GLY A 272 -10.23 -22.95 18.27
N MET A 273 -9.71 -22.39 17.17
CA MET A 273 -10.13 -21.07 16.66
C MET A 273 -11.61 -21.10 16.24
N PRO A 274 -12.42 -20.12 16.67
CA PRO A 274 -13.81 -20.00 16.24
C PRO A 274 -13.88 -19.59 14.77
N LEU A 275 -14.88 -20.10 14.04
CA LEU A 275 -15.08 -19.84 12.61
C LEU A 275 -16.14 -18.76 12.40
N LEU A 276 -15.76 -17.49 12.56
CA LEU A 276 -16.70 -16.37 12.49
C LEU A 276 -17.02 -16.01 11.04
N GLN A 277 -18.21 -16.41 10.56
CA GLN A 277 -18.65 -16.15 9.18
C GLN A 277 -18.90 -14.66 8.91
N GLU A 278 -19.25 -13.91 9.95
CA GLU A 278 -19.41 -12.45 9.97
C GLU A 278 -18.08 -11.72 9.70
N ASN A 279 -16.94 -12.31 10.06
CA ASN A 279 -15.61 -11.73 9.86
C ASN A 279 -14.99 -12.10 8.51
N SER A 280 -15.54 -13.10 7.81
CA SER A 280 -15.03 -13.57 6.52
C SER A 280 -14.91 -12.44 5.50
N LYS A 281 -13.66 -12.16 5.09
CA LYS A 281 -13.25 -11.16 4.10
C LYS A 281 -13.71 -9.74 4.45
N LYS A 282 -13.90 -9.46 5.74
CA LYS A 282 -14.28 -8.13 6.23
C LYS A 282 -13.05 -7.21 6.21
N ILE A 283 -13.21 -6.08 5.52
CA ILE A 283 -12.12 -5.11 5.30
C ILE A 283 -11.59 -4.61 6.65
N GLY A 284 -10.27 -4.67 6.83
CA GLY A 284 -9.56 -4.11 7.97
C GLY A 284 -9.27 -5.07 9.12
N LEU A 285 -9.83 -6.28 9.09
CA LEU A 285 -9.47 -7.35 10.04
C LEU A 285 -8.15 -7.99 9.64
N MET A 286 -7.39 -8.52 10.61
CA MET A 286 -6.18 -9.28 10.32
C MET A 286 -6.49 -10.77 10.17
N LYS A 287 -5.74 -11.50 9.35
CA LYS A 287 -5.87 -12.95 9.21
C LYS A 287 -4.53 -13.63 9.31
N ASP A 288 -4.52 -14.82 9.91
CA ASP A 288 -3.38 -15.73 9.90
C ASP A 288 -3.31 -16.44 8.54
N GLU A 289 -2.30 -16.12 7.73
CA GLU A 289 -2.07 -16.74 6.42
C GLU A 289 -1.79 -18.23 6.52
N LEU A 290 -1.26 -18.70 7.65
CA LEU A 290 -0.89 -20.09 7.82
C LEU A 290 -2.00 -20.91 8.45
N CYS A 291 -3.08 -20.27 8.93
CA CYS A 291 -4.17 -20.89 9.68
C CYS A 291 -3.65 -21.91 10.72
N GLY A 292 -2.62 -21.53 11.49
CA GLY A 292 -2.05 -22.39 12.51
C GLY A 292 -0.98 -23.41 12.05
N LYS A 293 -0.56 -23.42 10.78
CA LYS A 293 0.34 -24.47 10.27
C LYS A 293 1.80 -24.37 10.72
N ASN A 294 2.29 -23.22 11.20
CA ASN A 294 3.66 -23.04 11.70
C ASN A 294 3.69 -22.15 12.96
N THR A 295 4.84 -22.13 13.66
CA THR A 295 5.07 -21.38 14.90
C THR A 295 5.22 -19.86 14.73
N ALA A 296 5.48 -19.37 13.52
CA ALA A 296 5.53 -17.94 13.23
C ALA A 296 4.15 -17.43 12.77
N ALA A 297 3.62 -16.41 13.43
CA ALA A 297 2.34 -15.80 13.07
C ALA A 297 2.53 -14.86 11.88
N VAL A 298 1.95 -15.21 10.73
CA VAL A 298 1.94 -14.37 9.52
C VAL A 298 0.58 -13.71 9.42
N LEU A 299 0.49 -12.44 9.80
CA LEU A 299 -0.76 -11.71 9.88
C LEU A 299 -0.86 -10.68 8.76
N ARG A 300 -1.99 -10.63 8.06
CA ARG A 300 -2.28 -9.57 7.08
C ARG A 300 -3.72 -9.07 7.15
N PRO A 301 -4.04 -7.85 6.69
CA PRO A 301 -5.42 -7.41 6.50
C PRO A 301 -6.20 -8.32 5.53
N ALA A 302 -7.48 -8.53 5.84
CA ALA A 302 -8.45 -9.31 5.08
C ALA A 302 -9.05 -8.54 3.90
#